data_AF-A0A078HLS7-F1
#
_entry.id   AF-A0A078HLS7-F1
#
_cell.length_a   1.000
_cell.length_b   1.000
_cell.length_c   1.000
_cell.angle_alpha   90.00
_cell.angle_beta   90.00
_cell.angle_gamma   90.00
#
_symmetry.space_group_name_H-M   'P 1'
#
loop_
_entity.id
_entity.type
_entity.pdbx_description
1 polymer ?
#
loop_
_entity_poly.entity_id
_entity_poly.type
_entity_poly.pdbx_seq_one_letter_code
_entity_poly.pdbx_strand_id
1 'polypeptide(L)'
;MDKMGDWCKTHHQASGLTKKVLCSNISGRQVEEEVIKFVKKHVVASLIVCVSQKYMPNLAALLSHVLVDVNVYILNVFCGLSINKNRAPAMKKNHRAMDDIRESIKELKYYKETIFKANKARR
;
A
#
# COMPACT_ATOMS: atom_id res chain seq x y z
N MET A 1 2.77 14.46 20.17
CA MET A 1 2.88 13.11 19.56
C MET A 1 2.72 12.01 20.61
N ASP A 2 2.28 12.37 21.81
CA ASP A 2 2.58 11.62 23.03
C ASP A 2 1.48 10.60 23.38
N LYS A 3 0.33 10.73 22.73
CA LYS A 3 -0.81 9.81 22.80
C LYS A 3 -0.69 8.60 21.86
N MET A 4 0.37 8.51 21.06
CA MET A 4 0.62 7.32 20.24
C MET A 4 1.07 6.14 21.13
N GLY A 5 0.74 4.91 20.73
CA GLY A 5 1.27 3.70 21.38
C GLY A 5 2.78 3.54 21.17
N ASP A 6 3.42 2.76 22.04
CA ASP A 6 4.90 2.65 22.10
C ASP A 6 5.51 2.13 20.81
N TRP A 7 4.85 1.16 20.16
CA TRP A 7 5.30 0.65 18.87
C TRP A 7 5.37 1.76 17.81
N CYS A 8 4.34 2.60 17.72
CA CYS A 8 4.29 3.70 16.77
C CYS A 8 5.35 4.76 17.09
N LYS A 9 5.55 5.09 18.37
CA LYS A 9 6.60 6.04 18.79
C LYS A 9 7.97 5.58 18.32
N THR A 10 8.35 4.34 18.63
CA THR A 10 9.67 3.79 18.30
C THR A 10 9.90 3.72 16.79
N HIS A 11 8.95 3.19 16.02
CA HIS A 11 9.14 2.98 14.57
C HIS A 11 9.06 4.30 13.78
N HIS A 12 8.18 5.23 14.16
CA HIS A 12 8.11 6.54 13.49
C HIS A 12 9.27 7.44 13.86
N GLN A 13 9.85 7.29 15.06
CA GLN A 13 11.09 7.96 15.43
C GLN A 13 12.27 7.38 14.66
N ALA A 14 12.44 6.06 14.61
CA ALA A 14 13.52 5.39 13.88
C ALA A 14 13.53 5.71 12.38
N SER A 15 12.34 5.79 11.76
CA SER A 15 12.18 6.16 10.34
C SER A 15 12.25 7.67 10.07
N GLY A 16 12.47 8.49 11.11
CA GLY A 16 12.49 9.96 11.02
C GLY A 16 11.14 10.58 10.64
N LEU A 17 10.05 9.80 10.64
CA LEU A 17 8.72 10.28 10.29
C LEU A 17 8.21 11.31 11.30
N THR A 18 8.40 11.06 12.60
CA THR A 18 7.94 11.97 13.67
C THR A 18 8.50 13.38 13.49
N LYS A 19 9.81 13.49 13.23
CA LYS A 19 10.48 14.79 12.99
C LYS A 19 9.93 15.47 11.74
N LYS A 20 9.76 14.72 10.64
CA LYS A 20 9.21 15.27 9.39
C LYS A 20 7.77 15.78 9.54
N VAL A 21 6.95 15.09 10.31
CA VAL A 21 5.56 15.53 10.58
C VAL A 21 5.55 16.81 11.41
N LEU A 22 6.39 16.91 12.44
CA LEU A 22 6.49 18.12 13.27
C LEU A 22 7.03 19.33 12.50
N CYS A 23 7.89 19.12 11.50
CA CYS A 23 8.40 20.18 10.63
C CYS A 23 7.51 20.45 9.40
N SER A 24 6.42 19.70 9.21
CA SER A 24 5.54 19.85 8.04
C SER A 24 4.52 20.97 8.25
N ASN A 25 4.38 21.83 7.25
CA ASN A 25 3.34 22.87 7.21
C ASN A 25 2.17 22.51 6.28
N ILE A 26 2.13 21.27 5.79
CA ILE A 26 1.08 20.82 4.87
C ILE A 26 -0.10 20.26 5.69
N SER A 27 -1.28 20.83 5.48
CA SER A 27 -2.52 20.36 6.10
C SER A 27 -3.06 19.11 5.42
N GLY A 28 -3.87 18.31 6.14
CA GLY A 28 -4.50 17.12 5.58
C GLY A 28 -5.35 17.40 4.33
N ARG A 29 -6.03 18.55 4.29
CA ARG A 29 -6.81 18.99 3.13
C ARG A 29 -5.94 19.29 1.91
N GLN A 30 -4.80 19.98 2.10
CA GLN A 30 -3.85 20.24 1.03
C GLN A 30 -3.28 18.93 0.47
N VAL A 31 -2.94 17.98 1.35
CA VAL A 31 -2.52 16.64 0.92
C VAL A 31 -3.62 15.95 0.10
N GLU A 32 -4.87 15.99 0.55
CA GLU A 32 -6.00 15.39 -0.19
C GLU A 32 -6.13 16.01 -1.60
N GLU A 33 -6.10 17.33 -1.71
CA GLU A 33 -6.21 18.04 -2.99
C GLU A 33 -5.05 17.71 -3.95
N GLU A 34 -3.82 17.66 -3.45
CA GLU A 34 -2.64 17.27 -4.24
C GLU A 34 -2.73 15.83 -4.73
N VAL A 35 -3.16 14.91 -3.88
CA VAL A 35 -3.33 13.50 -4.24
C VAL A 35 -4.46 13.33 -5.26
N ILE A 36 -5.59 14.01 -5.09
CA ILE A 36 -6.68 14.01 -6.07
C ILE A 36 -6.18 14.49 -7.44
N LYS A 37 -5.43 15.59 -7.47
CA LYS A 37 -4.85 16.12 -8.71
C LYS A 37 -3.90 15.12 -9.36
N PHE A 38 -3.06 14.46 -8.57
CA PHE A 38 -2.17 13.41 -9.05
C PHE A 38 -2.93 12.22 -9.63
N VAL A 39 -3.94 11.72 -8.92
CA VAL A 39 -4.77 10.58 -9.34
C VAL A 39 -5.50 10.91 -10.65
N LYS A 40 -6.21 12.05 -10.72
CA LYS A 40 -6.92 12.48 -11.94
C LYS A 40 -6.02 12.59 -13.17
N LYS A 41 -4.74 12.91 -12.97
CA LYS A 41 -3.77 13.01 -14.07
C LYS A 41 -3.34 11.64 -14.62
N HIS A 42 -3.26 10.60 -13.79
CA HIS A 42 -2.66 9.32 -14.15
C HIS A 42 -3.66 8.17 -14.27
N VAL A 43 -4.90 8.37 -13.84
CA VAL A 43 -5.91 7.34 -13.72
C VAL A 43 -7.09 7.69 -14.61
N VAL A 44 -7.31 6.88 -15.66
CA VAL A 44 -8.40 7.05 -16.65
C VAL A 44 -9.66 6.25 -16.27
N ALA A 45 -9.53 5.28 -15.36
CA ALA A 45 -10.59 4.39 -14.87
C ALA A 45 -10.39 4.07 -13.39
N SER A 46 -11.39 3.56 -12.69
CA SER A 46 -11.41 3.44 -11.22
C SER A 46 -10.10 2.91 -10.62
N LEU A 47 -9.43 3.75 -9.82
CA LEU A 47 -8.24 3.36 -9.08
C LEU A 47 -8.67 2.46 -7.91
N ILE A 48 -7.98 1.33 -7.79
CA ILE A 48 -8.19 0.34 -6.74
C ILE A 48 -7.11 0.54 -5.68
N VAL A 49 -7.38 1.41 -4.71
CA VAL A 49 -6.48 1.72 -3.59
C VAL A 49 -7.32 1.93 -2.32
N CYS A 50 -6.80 1.46 -1.18
CA CYS A 50 -7.42 1.71 0.11
C CYS A 50 -7.07 3.12 0.60
N VAL A 51 -8.08 3.96 0.82
CA VAL A 51 -7.95 5.31 1.40
C VAL A 51 -8.89 5.43 2.60
N SER A 52 -8.43 6.10 3.64
CA SER A 52 -9.26 6.33 4.83
C SER A 52 -10.36 7.34 4.55
N GLN A 53 -11.61 6.88 4.45
CA GLN A 53 -12.79 7.74 4.30
C GLN A 53 -12.93 8.77 5.44
N LYS A 54 -12.41 8.46 6.63
CA LYS A 54 -12.45 9.36 7.79
C LYS A 54 -11.58 10.60 7.60
N TYR A 55 -10.43 10.47 6.95
CA TYR A 55 -9.45 11.56 6.83
C TYR A 55 -9.39 12.18 5.43
N MET A 56 -9.78 11.44 4.39
CA MET A 56 -9.77 11.89 2.99
C MET A 56 -11.04 11.42 2.25
N PRO A 57 -12.22 11.98 2.61
CA PRO A 57 -13.51 11.54 2.07
C PRO A 57 -13.67 11.85 0.58
N ASN A 58 -13.15 12.99 0.10
CA ASN A 58 -13.28 13.38 -1.30
C ASN A 58 -12.43 12.49 -2.20
N LEU A 59 -11.23 12.14 -1.72
CA LEU A 59 -10.37 11.18 -2.42
C LEU A 59 -11.02 9.81 -2.45
N ALA A 60 -11.54 9.33 -1.32
CA ALA A 60 -12.18 8.02 -1.24
C ALA A 60 -13.39 7.90 -2.17
N ALA A 61 -14.16 8.97 -2.35
CA ALA A 61 -15.31 9.00 -3.27
C ALA A 61 -14.92 8.86 -4.76
N LEU A 62 -13.66 9.16 -5.13
CA LEU A 62 -13.16 8.99 -6.50
C LEU A 62 -12.66 7.57 -6.80
N LEU A 63 -12.50 6.73 -5.78
CA LEU A 63 -11.91 5.40 -5.90
C LEU A 63 -12.98 4.32 -6.01
N SER A 64 -12.58 3.17 -6.55
CA SER A 64 -13.44 1.99 -6.52
C SER A 64 -13.60 1.47 -5.09
N HIS A 65 -14.76 0.90 -4.78
CA HIS A 65 -14.94 0.10 -3.56
C HIS A 65 -14.19 -1.24 -3.62
N VAL A 66 -13.75 -1.66 -4.82
CA VAL A 66 -12.96 -2.88 -5.03
C VAL A 66 -11.52 -2.63 -4.62
N LEU A 67 -10.98 -3.54 -3.82
CA LEU A 67 -9.60 -3.55 -3.36
C LEU A 67 -8.84 -4.74 -3.94
N VAL A 68 -7.60 -4.52 -4.37
CA VAL A 68 -6.66 -5.58 -4.75
C VAL A 68 -5.67 -5.71 -3.60
N ASP A 69 -5.79 -6.79 -2.84
CA ASP A 69 -4.90 -7.11 -1.73
C ASP A 69 -3.81 -8.08 -2.21
N VAL A 70 -2.55 -7.72 -1.97
CA VAL A 70 -1.36 -8.49 -2.36
C VAL A 70 -0.93 -9.46 -1.25
N ASN A 71 -1.63 -9.48 -0.11
CA ASN A 71 -1.29 -10.33 1.02
C ASN A 71 -1.29 -11.81 0.62
N VAL A 72 -0.13 -12.46 0.75
CA VAL A 72 0.07 -13.88 0.41
C VAL A 72 -0.92 -14.80 1.13
N TYR A 73 -1.38 -14.44 2.32
CA TYR A 73 -2.38 -15.23 3.04
C TYR A 73 -3.73 -15.21 2.32
N ILE A 74 -4.17 -14.03 1.87
CA ILE A 74 -5.40 -13.89 1.08
C ILE A 74 -5.27 -14.65 -0.23
N LEU A 75 -4.12 -14.57 -0.90
CA LEU A 75 -3.85 -15.32 -2.13
C LEU A 75 -3.88 -16.85 -1.90
N ASN A 76 -3.30 -17.34 -0.81
CA ASN A 76 -3.32 -18.77 -0.52
C ASN A 76 -4.72 -19.29 -0.18
N VAL A 77 -5.44 -18.57 0.69
CA VAL A 77 -6.77 -18.99 1.18
C VAL A 77 -7.85 -18.85 0.10
N PHE A 78 -7.92 -17.70 -0.57
CA PHE A 78 -9.03 -17.42 -1.49
C PHE A 78 -8.77 -17.89 -2.91
N CYS A 79 -7.52 -17.95 -3.36
CA CYS A 79 -7.20 -18.42 -4.72
C CYS A 79 -6.73 -19.87 -4.74
N GLY A 80 -6.69 -20.57 -3.59
CA GLY A 80 -6.22 -21.96 -3.50
C GLY A 80 -4.74 -22.13 -3.89
N LEU A 81 -3.95 -21.06 -3.76
CA LEU A 81 -2.56 -21.06 -4.15
C LEU A 81 -1.70 -21.63 -3.01
N SER A 82 -0.72 -22.46 -3.34
CA SER A 82 0.26 -22.99 -2.38
C SER A 82 1.55 -22.18 -2.39
N ILE A 83 1.42 -20.85 -2.23
CA ILE A 83 2.57 -19.94 -2.32
C ILE A 83 3.43 -20.08 -1.07
N ASN A 84 4.68 -20.47 -1.29
CA ASN A 84 5.68 -20.47 -0.22
C ASN A 84 6.22 -19.05 -0.01
N LYS A 85 5.82 -18.42 1.10
CA LYS A 85 6.24 -17.07 1.49
C LYS A 85 7.76 -16.90 1.58
N ASN A 86 8.50 -17.96 1.91
CA ASN A 86 9.96 -17.93 2.02
C ASN A 86 10.67 -17.75 0.68
N ARG A 87 9.95 -17.94 -0.44
CA ARG A 87 10.47 -17.70 -1.79
C ARG A 87 10.13 -16.30 -2.32
N ALA A 88 9.25 -15.57 -1.64
CA ALA A 88 8.93 -14.19 -1.98
C ALA A 88 10.09 -13.25 -1.58
N PRO A 89 10.25 -12.10 -2.27
CA PRO A 89 11.27 -11.12 -1.92
C PRO A 89 11.13 -10.66 -0.46
N ALA A 90 12.24 -10.58 0.27
CA ALA A 90 12.23 -10.06 1.63
C ALA A 90 11.82 -8.57 1.64
N MET A 91 10.87 -8.23 2.50
CA MET A 91 10.44 -6.85 2.76
C MET A 91 11.43 -6.19 3.73
N LYS A 92 11.91 -4.99 3.40
CA LYS A 92 12.81 -4.24 4.29
C LYS A 92 12.03 -3.59 5.44
N LYS A 93 10.73 -3.37 5.27
CA LYS A 93 9.83 -2.80 6.30
C LYS A 93 10.38 -1.49 6.86
N ASN A 94 10.72 -0.56 5.98
CA ASN A 94 11.19 0.77 6.39
C ASN A 94 10.10 1.62 7.07
N HIS A 95 8.84 1.13 7.09
CA HIS A 95 7.67 1.79 7.65
C HIS A 95 7.44 3.17 7.03
N ARG A 96 7.58 3.25 5.71
CA ARG A 96 7.35 4.44 4.90
C ARG A 96 6.41 4.05 3.76
N ALA A 97 5.31 4.79 3.62
CA ALA A 97 4.27 4.49 2.64
C ALA A 97 4.80 4.24 1.21
N MET A 98 5.73 5.06 0.72
CA MET A 98 6.28 4.91 -0.63
C MET A 98 7.14 3.63 -0.78
N ASP A 99 7.88 3.26 0.26
CA ASP A 99 8.68 2.03 0.26
C ASP A 99 7.74 0.82 0.32
N ASP A 100 6.73 0.87 1.19
CA ASP A 100 5.72 -0.18 1.34
C ASP A 100 4.98 -0.43 0.00
N ILE A 101 4.58 0.64 -0.72
CA ILE A 101 3.96 0.52 -2.06
C ILE A 101 4.90 -0.17 -3.06
N ARG A 102 6.18 0.22 -3.09
CA ARG A 102 7.16 -0.38 -4.01
C ARG A 102 7.43 -1.85 -3.68
N GLU A 103 7.47 -2.19 -2.40
CA GLU A 103 7.63 -3.56 -1.92
C GLU A 103 6.42 -4.42 -2.31
N SER A 104 5.19 -3.93 -2.10
CA SER A 104 3.97 -4.63 -2.54
C SER A 104 3.92 -4.82 -4.07
N ILE A 105 4.33 -3.83 -4.86
CA ILE A 105 4.41 -3.97 -6.33
C ILE A 105 5.43 -5.06 -6.71
N LYS A 106 6.57 -5.13 -6.03
CA LYS A 106 7.60 -6.14 -6.28
C LYS A 106 7.11 -7.55 -5.92
N GLU A 107 6.42 -7.69 -4.80
CA GLU A 107 5.78 -8.93 -4.37
C GLU A 107 4.71 -9.38 -5.38
N LEU A 108 3.85 -8.47 -5.84
CA LEU A 108 2.82 -8.79 -6.84
C LEU A 108 3.43 -9.24 -8.18
N LYS A 109 4.53 -8.60 -8.61
CA LYS A 109 5.27 -9.03 -9.82
C LYS A 109 5.80 -10.45 -9.67
N TYR A 110 6.37 -10.78 -8.50
CA TYR A 110 6.83 -12.14 -8.21
C TYR A 110 5.69 -13.16 -8.30
N TYR A 111 4.52 -12.88 -7.72
CA TYR A 111 3.35 -13.76 -7.82
C TYR A 111 2.83 -13.91 -9.24
N LYS A 112 2.79 -12.81 -10.01
CA LYS A 112 2.43 -12.84 -11.44
C LYS A 112 3.32 -13.78 -12.24
N GLU A 113 4.62 -13.77 -11.98
CA GLU A 113 5.61 -14.57 -12.72
C GLU A 113 5.66 -16.03 -12.30
N THR A 114 5.55 -16.30 -11.00
CA THR A 114 5.71 -17.66 -10.47
C THR A 114 4.43 -18.49 -10.51
N ILE A 115 3.28 -17.86 -10.33
CA ILE A 115 2.01 -18.56 -10.15
C ILE A 115 1.15 -18.44 -11.41
N PHE A 116 0.91 -17.20 -11.86
CA PHE A 116 -0.05 -16.96 -12.94
C PHE A 116 0.51 -17.31 -14.33
N LYS A 117 1.82 -17.17 -14.57
CA LYS A 117 2.45 -17.64 -15.82
C LYS A 117 2.64 -19.16 -15.86
N ALA A 118 2.97 -19.80 -14.73
CA ALA A 118 3.15 -21.25 -14.66
C ALA A 118 1.87 -22.03 -15.01
N ASN A 119 0.69 -21.47 -14.67
CA ASN A 119 -0.60 -22.06 -15.04
C ASN A 119 -0.95 -21.92 -16.53
N LYS A 120 -0.32 -21.00 -17.27
CA LYS A 120 -0.55 -20.85 -18.72
C LYS A 120 0.18 -21.91 -19.55
N ALA A 121 1.27 -22.48 -19.01
CA ALA A 121 2.04 -23.56 -19.65
C ALA A 121 1.47 -24.97 -19.36
N ARG A 122 0.47 -25.07 -18.48
CA ARG A 122 -0.22 -26.33 -18.11
C ARG A 122 -1.59 -26.49 -18.79
N ARG A 123 -1.95 -25.59 -19.69
CA ARG A 123 -3.16 -25.66 -20.52
C ARG A 123 -2.78 -25.94 -21.96
#